data_AF-A0A2E6MRF6-F1
#
_entry.id   AF-A0A2E6MRF6-F1
#
_cell.length_a   1.000
_cell.length_b   1.000
_cell.length_c   1.000
_cell.angle_alpha   90.00
_cell.angle_beta   90.00
_cell.angle_gamma   90.00
#
_symmetry.space_group_name_H-M   'P 1'
#
loop_
_entity.id
_entity.type
_entity.pdbx_description
1 polymer ?
#
loop_
_entity_poly.entity_id
_entity_poly.type
_entity_poly.pdbx_seq_one_letter_code
_entity_poly.pdbx_strand_id
1 'polypeptide(L)' 'MKVANKDPGDNHFGVSLVKSVFRFVASGLLVWSGYILWSANEYTDIFIADSGFLLMCAGAVLFIAEVLGIIEEIV' A
#
# COMPACT_ATOMS: atom_id res chain seq x y z
N MET A 1 1.43 29.36 -20.21
CA MET A 1 0.65 28.10 -20.12
C MET A 1 -0.39 28.33 -19.03
N LYS A 2 -1.70 28.28 -19.33
CA LYS A 2 -2.72 28.34 -18.28
C LYS A 2 -2.57 27.06 -17.48
N VAL A 3 -2.05 27.15 -16.26
CA VAL A 3 -2.19 26.07 -15.27
C VAL A 3 -3.69 25.96 -15.06
N ALA A 4 -4.30 24.92 -15.63
CA ALA A 4 -5.68 24.62 -15.34
C ALA A 4 -5.72 24.33 -13.84
N ASN A 5 -6.39 25.20 -13.07
CA ASN A 5 -6.82 24.86 -11.73
C ASN A 5 -7.74 23.67 -11.88
N LYS A 6 -7.16 22.46 -11.78
CA LYS A 6 -7.91 21.24 -11.68
C LYS A 6 -8.35 21.17 -10.23
N ASP A 7 -9.31 22.02 -9.90
CA ASP A 7 -10.05 21.93 -8.66
C ASP A 7 -10.85 20.62 -8.77
N PRO A 8 -10.42 19.53 -8.13
CA PRO A 8 -11.01 18.23 -8.32
C PRO A 8 -12.26 18.22 -7.47
N GLY A 9 -13.37 18.78 -7.98
CA GLY A 9 -14.64 18.78 -7.25
C GLY A 9 -15.00 17.37 -6.75
N ASP A 10 -15.78 17.29 -5.67
CA ASP A 10 -16.07 16.12 -4.81
C ASP A 10 -16.11 14.73 -5.47
N ASN A 11 -16.53 14.64 -6.72
CA ASN A 11 -16.50 13.40 -7.52
C ASN A 11 -15.09 12.83 -7.75
N HIS A 12 -14.06 13.67 -7.87
CA HIS A 12 -12.67 13.22 -8.04
C HIS A 12 -12.11 12.65 -6.73
N PHE A 13 -12.37 13.34 -5.61
CA PHE A 13 -12.04 12.87 -4.28
C PHE A 13 -12.75 11.56 -3.92
N GLY A 14 -14.03 11.41 -4.28
CA GLY A 14 -14.74 10.14 -4.11
C GLY A 14 -14.08 8.98 -4.87
N VAL A 15 -13.66 9.22 -6.12
CA VAL A 15 -12.99 8.20 -6.94
C VAL A 15 -11.61 7.84 -6.39
N SER A 16 -10.87 8.79 -5.82
CA SER A 16 -9.57 8.49 -5.22
C SER A 16 -9.69 7.75 -3.90
N LEU A 17 -10.69 8.06 -3.08
CA LEU A 17 -10.99 7.31 -1.86
C LEU A 17 -11.27 5.83 -2.18
N VAL A 18 -12.04 5.55 -3.23
CA VAL A 18 -12.30 4.17 -3.66
C VAL A 18 -10.99 3.48 -4.09
N LYS A 19 -10.12 4.16 -4.85
CA LYS A 19 -8.79 3.62 -5.20
C LYS A 19 -7.94 3.34 -3.95
N SER A 20 -8.05 4.19 -2.94
CA SER A 20 -7.36 4.06 -1.68
C SER A 20 -7.74 2.79 -0.94
N VAL A 21 -9.03 2.47 -0.87
CA VAL A 21 -9.53 1.22 -0.26
C VAL A 21 -8.87 -0.01 -0.92
N PHE A 22 -8.81 -0.06 -2.25
CA PHE A 22 -8.16 -1.18 -2.95
C PHE A 22 -6.67 -1.27 -2.62
N ARG A 23 -5.98 -0.14 -2.48
CA ARG A 23 -4.55 -0.10 -2.13
C ARG A 23 -4.30 -0.53 -0.69
N PHE A 24 -5.18 -0.17 0.26
CA PHE A 24 -5.11 -0.68 1.63
C PHE A 24 -5.38 -2.17 1.74
N VAL A 25 -6.33 -2.70 0.97
CA VAL A 25 -6.56 -4.14 0.90
C VAL A 25 -5.31 -4.82 0.33
N ALA A 26 -4.75 -4.30 -0.77
CA ALA A 26 -3.52 -4.84 -1.35
C ALA A 26 -2.33 -4.79 -0.39
N SER A 27 -2.16 -3.69 0.36
CA SER A 27 -1.09 -3.57 1.36
C SER A 27 -1.27 -4.60 2.47
N GLY A 28 -2.50 -4.79 2.98
CA GLY A 28 -2.80 -5.81 3.99
C GLY A 28 -2.54 -7.22 3.51
N LEU A 29 -2.93 -7.54 2.26
CA LEU A 29 -2.65 -8.84 1.63
C LEU A 29 -1.15 -9.06 1.45
N LEU A 30 -0.38 -8.03 1.12
CA LEU A 30 1.08 -8.13 1.01
C LEU A 30 1.72 -8.44 2.37
N VAL A 31 1.31 -7.74 3.43
CA VAL A 31 1.77 -8.00 4.80
C VAL A 31 1.42 -9.42 5.21
N TRP A 32 0.17 -9.84 5.01
CA TRP A 32 -0.27 -11.18 5.39
C TRP A 32 0.47 -12.28 4.63
N SER A 33 0.70 -12.10 3.33
CA SER A 33 1.46 -13.04 2.50
C SER A 33 2.92 -13.14 2.96
N GLY A 34 3.54 -12.01 3.28
CA GLY A 34 4.88 -11.96 3.85
C GLY A 34 4.96 -12.67 5.20
N TYR A 35 3.96 -12.49 6.07
CA TYR A 35 3.88 -13.17 7.36
C TYR A 35 3.75 -14.69 7.21
N ILE A 36 2.93 -15.17 6.27
CA ILE A 36 2.82 -16.60 5.97
C ILE A 36 4.17 -17.16 5.54
N LEU A 37 4.85 -16.53 4.58
CA LEU A 37 6.16 -16.97 4.09
C LEU A 37 7.21 -16.98 5.20
N TRP A 38 7.27 -15.89 5.97
CA TRP A 38 8.21 -15.76 7.08
C TRP A 38 7.95 -16.80 8.18
N SER A 39 6.69 -17.14 8.44
CA SER A 39 6.29 -18.12 9.47
C SER A 39 6.38 -19.58 8.98
N ALA A 40 6.31 -19.81 7.66
CA ALA A 40 6.41 -21.14 7.05
C ALA A 40 7.86 -21.59 6.80
N ASN A 41 8.84 -20.73 7.07
CA ASN A 41 10.26 -21.03 6.98
C ASN A 41 10.66 -22.09 8.05
N GLU A 42 11.09 -23.28 7.62
CA GLU A 42 11.63 -24.35 8.49
C GLU A 42 13.09 -24.10 8.93
N TYR A 43 13.43 -22.88 9.37
CA TYR A 43 14.76 -22.42 9.82
C TYR A 43 15.97 -22.67 8.88
N THR A 44 15.78 -23.33 7.73
CA THR A 44 16.85 -23.67 6.77
C THR A 44 16.72 -22.94 5.44
N ASP A 45 15.56 -22.33 5.15
CA ASP A 45 15.32 -21.60 3.90
C ASP A 45 15.39 -20.09 4.12
N ILE A 46 16.63 -19.59 4.11
CA ILE A 46 16.93 -18.16 4.27
C ILE A 46 16.28 -17.30 3.18
N PHE A 47 16.11 -17.85 1.98
CA PHE A 47 15.47 -17.14 0.88
C PHE A 47 14.00 -16.90 1.18
N ILE A 48 13.27 -17.91 1.63
CA ILE A 48 11.85 -17.78 2.01
C ILE A 48 11.68 -16.83 3.21
N ALA A 49 12.57 -16.92 4.20
CA ALA A 49 12.53 -16.07 5.40
C ALA A 49 12.70 -14.58 5.05
N ASP A 50 13.75 -14.24 4.31
CA ASP A 50 14.06 -12.86 3.93
C ASP A 50 13.02 -12.30 2.95
N SER A 51 12.54 -13.13 2.01
CA SER A 51 11.46 -12.76 1.09
C SER A 51 10.17 -12.43 1.84
N GLY A 52 9.80 -13.25 2.83
CA GLY A 52 8.62 -13.02 3.67
C GLY A 52 8.72 -11.73 4.47
N PHE A 53 9.87 -11.48 5.09
CA PHE A 53 10.14 -10.22 5.79
C PHE A 53 10.06 -9.01 4.87
N LEU A 54 10.71 -9.07 3.70
CA LEU A 54 10.69 -7.99 2.72
C LEU A 54 9.28 -7.74 2.17
N LEU A 55 8.46 -8.78 1.97
CA LEU A 55 7.05 -8.64 1.60
C LEU A 55 6.25 -7.90 2.69
N MET A 56 6.47 -8.23 3.97
CA MET A 56 5.83 -7.51 5.07
C MET A 56 6.22 -6.03 5.06
N CYS A 57 7.51 -5.72 4.90
CA CYS A 57 7.98 -4.35 4.79
C CYS A 57 7.37 -3.62 3.60
N ALA A 58 7.29 -4.27 2.43
CA ALA A 58 6.70 -3.67 1.23
C ALA A 58 5.22 -3.33 1.43
N GLY A 59 4.45 -4.22 2.07
CA GLY A 59 3.06 -3.96 2.44
C GLY A 59 2.93 -2.79 3.42
N ALA A 60 3.78 -2.73 4.45
CA ALA A 60 3.78 -1.63 5.41
C ALA A 60 4.12 -0.27 4.77
N VAL A 61 5.13 -0.24 3.88
CA VAL A 61 5.53 0.99 3.18
C VAL A 61 4.44 1.44 2.19
N LEU A 62 3.78 0.51 1.50
CA LEU A 62 2.64 0.83 0.63
C LEU A 62 1.46 1.42 1.41
N PHE A 63 1.19 0.91 2.62
CA PHE A 63 0.17 1.49 3.50
C PHE A 63 0.51 2.94 3.87
N ILE A 64 1.76 3.21 4.27
CA ILE A 64 2.21 4.57 4.61
C ILE A 64 2.12 5.49 3.38
N ALA A 65 2.56 5.01 2.22
CA ALA A 65 2.48 5.77 0.98
C ALA A 65 1.02 6.12 0.61
N GLU A 66 0.09 5.20 0.86
CA GLU A 66 -1.33 5.47 0.62
C GLU A 66 -1.91 6.50 1.58
N VAL A 67 -1.56 6.44 2.87
CA VAL A 67 -1.95 7.48 3.84
C VAL A 67 -1.45 8.85 3.40
N LEU A 68 -0.20 8.94 2.94
CA LEU A 68 0.36 10.18 2.39
C LEU A 68 -0.40 10.64 1.14
N GLY A 69 -0.75 9.73 0.23
CA GLY A 69 -1.52 10.05 -0.98
C GLY A 69 -2.93 10.58 -0.68
N ILE A 70 -3.60 10.06 0.35
CA ILE A 70 -4.88 10.61 0.81
C ILE A 70 -4.69 12.02 1.40
N ILE A 71 -3.65 12.22 2.22
CA ILE A 71 -3.35 13.54 2.80
C ILE A 71 -3.10 14.56 1.69
N GLU A 72 -2.33 14.21 0.66
CA GLU A 72 -2.08 15.06 -0.51
C GLU A 72 -3.34 15.41 -1.29
N GLU A 73 -4.41 14.61 -1.20
CA GLU A 73 -5.66 14.87 -1.91
C GLU A 73 -6.68 15.66 -1.08
N ILE A 74 -6.44 15.81 0.22
CA ILE A 74 -7.26 16.62 1.13
C ILE A 74 -6.71 18.05 1.28
N VAL A 75 -5.38 18.23 1.11
CA VAL A 75 -4.66 19.53 1.23
C VAL A 75 -4.70 20.31 -0.07
#